data_AF-A0A2V6K609-F1
#
_entry.id   AF-A0A2V6K609-F1
#
_cell.length_a   1.000
_cell.length_b   1.000
_cell.length_c   1.000
_cell.angle_alpha   90.00
_cell.angle_beta   90.00
_cell.angle_gamma   90.00
#
_symmetry.space_group_name_H-M   'P 1'
#
loop_
_entity.id
_entity.type
_entity.pdbx_description
1 polymer ?
#
loop_
_entity_poly.entity_id
_entity_poly.type
_entity_poly.pdbx_seq_one_letter_code
_entity_poly.pdbx_strand_id
1 'polypeptide(L)'
;MLRGWQKQYEQTIAATSEFSREKSRKAKKLKGQIKEMNNRKMIFGAILSVLACFVLLPQMRATPDVGPILPDPFSGSNTFDGYQALFHQTANNFNTAEGWLALWSQTTAAQNTGVGAGALTLNTGGQNCVAVG
;
A
#
# COMPACT_ATOMS: atom_id res chain seq x y z
N MET A 1 -23.46 -77.46 -6.65
CA MET A 1 -22.23 -76.94 -6.02
C MET A 1 -21.54 -75.85 -6.87
N LEU A 2 -21.29 -76.05 -8.16
CA LEU A 2 -20.63 -75.06 -9.05
C LEU A 2 -21.26 -73.65 -9.08
N ARG A 3 -22.60 -73.54 -9.05
CA ARG A 3 -23.30 -72.23 -9.02
C ARG A 3 -23.07 -71.43 -7.73
N GLY A 4 -22.70 -72.07 -6.62
CA GLY A 4 -22.37 -71.38 -5.36
C GLY A 4 -20.99 -70.72 -5.42
N TRP A 5 -20.01 -71.43 -5.98
CA TRP A 5 -18.65 -70.92 -6.18
C TRP A 5 -18.59 -69.72 -7.12
N GLN A 6 -19.41 -69.73 -8.18
CA GLN A 6 -19.47 -68.60 -9.12
C GLN A 6 -20.03 -67.32 -8.46
N LYS A 7 -21.09 -67.45 -7.65
CA LYS A 7 -21.64 -66.30 -6.91
C LYS A 7 -20.63 -65.73 -5.91
N GLN A 8 -19.88 -66.60 -5.22
CA GLN A 8 -18.83 -66.17 -4.29
C GLN A 8 -17.73 -65.38 -5.00
N TYR A 9 -17.34 -65.80 -6.20
CA TYR A 9 -16.32 -65.14 -7.01
C TYR A 9 -16.78 -63.77 -7.54
N GLU A 10 -18.03 -63.65 -7.99
CA GLU A 10 -18.59 -62.37 -8.42
C GLU A 10 -18.68 -61.37 -7.25
N GLN A 11 -19.03 -61.84 -6.04
CA GLN A 11 -19.07 -61.00 -4.83
C GLN A 11 -17.69 -60.48 -4.42
N THR A 12 -16.64 -61.30 -4.53
CA THR A 12 -15.28 -60.85 -4.19
C THR A 12 -14.73 -59.85 -5.19
N ILE A 13 -15.03 -59.99 -6.49
CA ILE A 13 -14.71 -58.98 -7.51
C ILE A 13 -15.46 -57.68 -7.24
N ALA A 14 -16.75 -57.75 -6.92
CA ALA A 14 -17.54 -56.57 -6.57
C ALA A 14 -16.94 -55.83 -5.37
N ALA A 15 -16.68 -56.55 -4.27
CA ALA A 15 -16.11 -55.99 -3.04
C ALA A 15 -14.72 -55.36 -3.26
N THR A 16 -13.86 -55.98 -4.07
CA THR A 16 -12.53 -55.42 -4.39
C THR A 16 -12.62 -54.17 -5.27
N SER A 17 -13.56 -54.13 -6.22
CA SER A 17 -13.82 -52.94 -7.05
C SER A 17 -14.36 -51.76 -6.24
N GLU A 18 -15.22 -52.03 -5.25
CA GLU A 18 -15.79 -51.03 -4.35
C GLU A 18 -14.72 -50.48 -3.41
N PHE A 19 -13.90 -51.35 -2.81
CA PHE A 19 -12.76 -50.94 -1.99
C PHE A 19 -11.79 -50.04 -2.78
N SER A 20 -11.48 -50.41 -4.03
CA SER A 20 -10.65 -49.62 -4.94
C SER A 20 -11.28 -48.24 -5.25
N ARG A 21 -12.59 -48.21 -5.52
CA ARG A 21 -13.34 -46.96 -5.74
C ARG A 21 -13.37 -46.09 -4.49
N GLU A 22 -13.55 -46.66 -3.31
CA GLU A 22 -13.54 -45.93 -2.05
C GLU A 22 -12.18 -45.30 -1.76
N LYS A 23 -11.09 -46.07 -1.97
CA LYS A 23 -9.72 -45.55 -1.86
C LYS A 23 -9.49 -44.39 -2.84
N SER A 24 -9.97 -44.51 -4.07
CA SER A 24 -9.90 -43.43 -5.07
C SER A 24 -10.70 -42.19 -4.66
N ARG A 25 -11.91 -42.37 -4.10
CA ARG A 25 -12.74 -41.26 -3.58
C ARG A 25 -12.05 -40.55 -2.40
N LYS A 26 -11.51 -41.31 -1.44
CA LYS A 26 -10.73 -40.76 -0.30
C LYS A 26 -9.49 -40.01 -0.78
N ALA A 27 -8.75 -40.56 -1.73
CA ALA A 27 -7.58 -39.91 -2.31
C ALA A 27 -7.92 -38.61 -3.04
N LYS A 28 -9.03 -38.57 -3.81
CA LYS A 28 -9.51 -37.34 -4.47
C LYS A 28 -9.93 -36.28 -3.45
N LYS A 29 -10.65 -36.68 -2.40
CA LYS A 29 -11.06 -35.78 -1.30
C LYS A 29 -9.83 -35.17 -0.60
N LEU A 30 -8.84 -36.01 -0.25
CA LEU A 30 -7.60 -35.57 0.37
C LEU A 30 -6.81 -34.60 -0.52
N LYS A 31 -6.69 -34.89 -1.83
CA LYS A 31 -6.04 -33.98 -2.79
C LYS A 31 -6.75 -32.63 -2.87
N GLY A 32 -8.08 -32.63 -2.85
CA GLY A 32 -8.88 -31.39 -2.79
C GLY A 32 -8.58 -30.58 -1.53
N GLN A 33 -8.60 -31.24 -0.37
CA GLN A 33 -8.29 -30.61 0.92
C GLN A 33 -6.86 -30.05 0.98
N ILE A 34 -5.87 -30.77 0.45
CA ILE A 34 -4.47 -30.30 0.39
C ILE A 34 -4.36 -29.07 -0.51
N LYS A 35 -5.02 -29.08 -1.67
CA LYS A 35 -5.05 -27.92 -2.58
C LYS A 35 -5.67 -26.70 -1.91
N GLU A 36 -6.78 -26.88 -1.19
CA GLU A 36 -7.43 -25.78 -0.46
C GLU A 36 -6.55 -25.25 0.68
N MET A 37 -5.93 -26.14 1.47
CA MET A 37 -5.00 -25.77 2.53
C MET A 37 -3.80 -24.99 2.00
N ASN A 38 -3.25 -25.38 0.85
CA ASN A 38 -2.16 -24.65 0.20
C ASN A 38 -2.61 -23.27 -0.29
N ASN A 39 -3.82 -23.17 -0.84
CA ASN A 39 -4.36 -21.88 -1.28
C ASN A 39 -4.61 -20.93 -0.10
N ARG A 40 -5.13 -21.44 1.03
CA ARG A 40 -5.28 -20.66 2.27
C ARG A 40 -3.92 -20.17 2.77
N LYS A 41 -2.91 -21.04 2.85
CA LYS A 41 -1.54 -20.66 3.26
C LYS A 41 -0.94 -19.58 2.37
N MET A 42 -1.12 -19.69 1.05
CA MET A 42 -0.69 -18.67 0.08
C MET A 42 -1.36 -17.32 0.34
N ILE A 43 -2.68 -17.31 0.58
CA ILE A 43 -3.42 -16.07 0.87
C ILE A 43 -2.92 -15.42 2.16
N PHE A 44 -2.75 -16.18 3.25
CA PHE A 44 -2.21 -15.63 4.51
C PHE A 44 -0.80 -15.07 4.34
N GLY A 45 0.07 -15.75 3.59
CA GLY A 45 1.41 -15.25 3.27
C GLY A 45 1.39 -13.95 2.48
N ALA A 46 0.50 -13.85 1.47
CA ALA A 46 0.33 -12.64 0.68
C ALA A 46 -0.18 -11.46 1.53
N ILE A 47 -1.20 -11.69 2.38
CA ILE A 47 -1.72 -10.65 3.28
C ILE A 47 -0.63 -10.17 4.24
N LEU A 48 0.12 -11.10 4.86
CA LEU A 48 1.20 -10.74 5.76
C LEU A 48 2.31 -9.95 5.05
N SER A 49 2.67 -10.35 3.82
CA SER A 49 3.63 -9.61 3.00
C SER A 49 3.15 -8.21 2.69
N VAL A 50 1.88 -8.03 2.31
CA VAL A 50 1.29 -6.72 2.04
C VAL A 50 1.29 -5.86 3.29
N LEU A 51 0.85 -6.39 4.44
CA LEU A 51 0.90 -5.68 5.72
C LEU A 51 2.33 -5.28 6.10
N ALA A 52 3.30 -6.18 5.89
CA ALA A 52 4.70 -5.87 6.10
C ALA A 52 5.17 -4.74 5.18
N CYS A 53 4.78 -4.73 3.90
CA CYS A 53 5.06 -3.62 2.99
C CYS A 53 4.47 -2.29 3.48
N PHE A 54 3.24 -2.28 3.99
CA PHE A 54 2.63 -1.06 4.55
C PHE A 54 3.32 -0.57 5.82
N VAL A 55 3.96 -1.45 6.60
CA VAL A 55 4.71 -1.10 7.82
C VAL A 55 6.17 -0.69 7.51
N LEU A 56 6.81 -1.35 6.54
CA LEU A 56 8.21 -1.13 6.14
C LEU A 56 8.38 0.05 5.19
N LEU A 57 7.36 0.40 4.42
CA LEU A 57 7.35 1.68 3.74
C LEU A 57 7.32 2.77 4.81
N PRO A 58 8.21 3.79 4.75
CA PRO A 58 8.06 4.96 5.59
C PRO A 58 6.65 5.45 5.35
N GLN A 59 5.82 5.41 6.39
CA GLN A 59 4.48 5.94 6.35
C GLN A 59 4.63 7.33 5.74
N MET A 60 4.03 7.59 4.57
CA MET A 60 3.70 8.95 4.16
C MET A 60 2.66 9.42 5.19
N ARG A 61 3.14 9.71 6.39
CA ARG A 61 2.48 10.59 7.31
C ARG A 61 2.56 11.92 6.58
N ALA A 62 1.40 12.43 6.17
CA ALA A 62 1.17 13.85 6.35
C ALA A 62 1.38 14.09 7.85
N THR A 63 2.63 14.27 8.25
CA THR A 63 2.94 14.76 9.58
C THR A 63 2.14 16.05 9.67
N PRO A 64 1.24 16.21 10.65
CA PRO A 64 0.92 17.56 11.06
C PRO A 64 2.28 18.17 11.36
N ASP A 65 2.64 19.22 10.63
CA ASP A 65 3.81 20.01 10.90
C ASP A 65 3.63 20.59 12.30
N VAL A 66 3.98 19.81 13.33
CA VAL A 66 4.34 20.35 14.63
C VAL A 66 5.76 20.86 14.48
N GLY A 67 5.87 21.92 13.68
CA GLY A 67 6.96 22.86 13.75
C GLY A 67 7.06 23.40 15.18
N PRO A 68 8.23 23.89 15.59
CA PRO A 68 8.50 24.33 16.95
C PRO A 68 7.42 25.33 17.40
N ILE A 69 6.94 25.15 18.64
CA ILE A 69 5.97 26.03 19.29
C ILE A 69 6.49 27.46 19.21
N LEU A 70 5.94 28.23 18.27
CA LEU A 70 6.08 29.67 18.15
C LEU A 70 4.67 30.27 18.23
N PRO A 71 4.53 31.48 18.80
CA PRO A 71 3.23 32.10 19.00
C PRO A 71 2.56 32.27 17.63
N ASP A 72 1.46 31.55 17.44
CA ASP A 72 0.47 31.64 16.38
C ASP A 72 0.62 32.83 15.39
N PRO A 73 1.04 32.52 14.15
CA PRO A 73 0.17 32.82 13.02
C PRO A 73 0.09 31.65 12.01
N PHE A 74 0.14 30.40 12.48
CA PHE A 74 -0.04 29.21 11.63
C PHE A 74 -1.52 29.02 11.16
N SER A 75 -2.22 30.11 10.86
CA SER A 75 -3.43 30.15 10.03
C SER A 75 -3.07 30.25 8.54
N GLY A 76 -1.96 29.63 8.13
CA GLY A 76 -1.39 29.74 6.80
C GLY A 76 -1.83 28.59 5.91
N SER A 77 -2.84 28.84 5.08
CA SER A 77 -3.27 27.96 3.99
C SER A 77 -2.20 27.85 2.90
N ASN A 78 -1.11 27.13 3.16
CA ASN A 78 -0.04 26.90 2.21
C ASN A 78 -0.08 25.44 1.73
N THR A 79 0.13 25.22 0.43
CA THR A 79 0.21 23.89 -0.18
C THR A 79 1.63 23.67 -0.65
N PHE A 80 2.29 22.59 -0.22
CA PHE A 80 3.62 22.27 -0.72
C PHE A 80 3.81 20.78 -1.00
N ASP A 81 4.52 20.50 -2.09
CA ASP A 81 4.89 19.15 -2.50
C ASP A 81 6.29 19.17 -3.13
N GLY A 82 7.31 18.78 -2.37
CA GLY A 82 8.70 18.83 -2.81
C GLY A 82 9.68 18.80 -1.65
N TYR A 83 10.88 18.24 -1.88
CA TYR A 83 11.92 18.26 -0.85
C TYR A 83 12.32 19.70 -0.58
N GLN A 84 12.21 20.10 0.70
CA GLN A 84 12.58 21.42 1.15
C GLN A 84 11.72 22.56 0.55
N ALA A 85 10.49 22.29 0.09
CA ALA A 85 9.55 23.34 -0.29
C ALA A 85 9.04 24.11 0.95
N LEU A 86 8.92 25.44 0.87
CA LEU A 86 8.44 26.34 1.96
C LEU A 86 9.14 26.19 3.33
N PHE A 87 10.41 25.77 3.35
CA PHE A 87 11.09 25.41 4.61
C PHE A 87 11.40 26.59 5.53
N HIS A 88 11.69 27.78 4.99
CA HIS A 88 12.10 28.95 5.78
C HIS A 88 11.19 30.14 5.51
N GLN A 89 10.06 30.19 6.21
CA GLN A 89 9.03 31.20 6.04
C GLN A 89 8.82 32.00 7.33
N THR A 90 8.57 33.31 7.21
CA THR A 90 8.18 34.15 8.35
C THR A 90 6.85 34.85 8.05
N ALA A 91 5.79 34.45 8.75
CA ALA A 91 4.46 35.07 8.75
C ALA A 91 3.81 35.29 7.37
N ASN A 92 3.63 34.23 6.58
CA ASN A 92 3.02 34.29 5.25
C ASN A 92 2.07 33.12 4.92
N ASN A 93 1.00 33.46 4.20
CA ASN A 93 -0.13 32.57 3.93
C ASN A 93 -0.41 32.52 2.41
N PHE A 94 -1.11 31.47 1.95
CA PHE A 94 -1.57 31.28 0.57
C PHE A 94 -0.49 31.00 -0.49
N ASN A 95 0.62 30.38 -0.12
CA ASN A 95 1.69 29.99 -1.05
C ASN A 95 1.50 28.54 -1.54
N THR A 96 1.71 28.29 -2.83
CA THR A 96 1.75 26.95 -3.45
C THR A 96 3.17 26.65 -3.94
N ALA A 97 3.83 25.64 -3.39
CA ALA A 97 5.22 25.29 -3.71
C ALA A 97 5.37 23.83 -4.13
N GLU A 98 5.61 23.57 -5.41
CA GLU A 98 5.82 22.23 -5.95
C GLU A 98 7.25 22.12 -6.48
N GLY A 99 8.07 21.20 -5.97
CA GLY A 99 9.46 20.99 -6.44
C GLY A 99 10.57 21.21 -5.41
N TRP A 100 11.80 20.83 -5.76
CA TRP A 100 12.98 20.95 -4.91
C TRP A 100 13.35 22.43 -4.66
N LEU A 101 13.44 22.85 -3.40
CA LEU A 101 13.74 24.25 -3.00
C LEU A 101 12.74 25.30 -3.53
N ALA A 102 11.54 24.89 -3.93
CA ALA A 102 10.48 25.81 -4.33
C ALA A 102 10.07 26.70 -3.14
N LEU A 103 10.08 28.03 -3.35
CA LEU A 103 9.74 29.03 -2.33
C LEU A 103 10.52 28.86 -1.00
N TRP A 104 11.79 28.43 -1.07
CA TRP A 104 12.63 28.07 0.09
C TRP A 104 12.66 29.11 1.21
N SER A 105 12.96 30.39 0.89
CA SER A 105 13.14 31.44 1.89
C SER A 105 12.30 32.67 1.57
N GLN A 106 11.17 32.85 2.25
CA GLN A 106 10.32 34.04 2.08
C GLN A 106 10.03 34.70 3.44
N THR A 107 10.29 36.00 3.52
CA THR A 107 10.17 36.77 4.78
C THR A 107 8.88 37.59 4.89
N THR A 108 8.32 38.05 3.77
CA THR A 108 7.09 38.88 3.72
C THR A 108 6.18 38.54 2.53
N ALA A 109 6.57 37.55 1.73
CA ALA A 109 5.90 37.21 0.48
C ALA A 109 4.76 36.22 0.72
N ALA A 110 3.57 36.53 0.19
CA ALA A 110 2.35 35.76 0.30
C ALA A 110 1.70 35.60 -1.09
N GLN A 111 0.79 34.64 -1.23
CA GLN A 111 0.04 34.39 -2.47
C GLN A 111 0.91 34.05 -3.68
N ASN A 112 2.03 33.35 -3.47
CA ASN A 112 2.96 32.97 -4.53
C ASN A 112 2.75 31.51 -4.97
N THR A 113 2.91 31.25 -6.27
CA THR A 113 2.89 29.90 -6.85
C THR A 113 4.25 29.60 -7.49
N GLY A 114 5.03 28.71 -6.88
CA GLY A 114 6.30 28.22 -7.41
C GLY A 114 6.19 26.75 -7.77
N VAL A 115 6.36 26.41 -9.06
CA VAL A 115 6.33 25.04 -9.57
C VAL A 115 7.63 24.75 -10.32
N GLY A 116 8.46 23.87 -9.78
CA GLY A 116 9.73 23.43 -10.36
C GLY A 116 10.94 23.65 -9.44
N ALA A 117 12.10 23.15 -9.87
CA ALA A 117 13.29 23.09 -9.02
C ALA A 117 13.93 24.48 -8.90
N GLY A 118 13.90 25.04 -7.69
CA GLY A 118 14.41 26.39 -7.43
C GLY A 118 13.45 27.53 -7.78
N ALA A 119 12.16 27.21 -8.04
CA ALA A 119 11.16 28.22 -8.34
C ALA A 119 11.00 29.20 -7.16
N LEU A 120 11.28 30.50 -7.40
CA LEU A 120 11.18 31.59 -6.41
C LEU A 120 12.06 31.43 -5.15
N THR A 121 13.13 30.64 -5.18
CA THR A 121 14.01 30.37 -4.02
C THR A 121 14.55 31.64 -3.34
N LEU A 122 14.76 32.73 -4.09
CA LEU A 122 15.32 34.01 -3.60
C LEU A 122 14.37 35.20 -3.83
N ASN A 123 13.05 35.00 -3.88
CA ASN A 123 12.14 36.13 -4.02
C ASN A 123 12.10 36.96 -2.72
N THR A 124 12.74 38.12 -2.71
CA THR A 124 12.92 38.98 -1.52
C THR A 124 11.72 39.89 -1.24
N GLY A 125 10.49 39.37 -1.36
CA GLY A 125 9.26 40.10 -0.98
C GLY A 125 8.25 40.39 -2.09
N GLY A 126 8.37 39.78 -3.27
CA GLY A 126 7.30 39.85 -4.28
C GLY A 126 6.08 39.04 -3.86
N GLN A 127 4.92 39.68 -3.75
CA GLN A 127 3.61 39.03 -3.54
C GLN A 127 2.96 38.73 -4.90
N ASN A 128 2.03 37.77 -4.96
CA ASN A 128 1.30 37.40 -6.20
C ASN A 128 2.22 37.02 -7.37
N CYS A 129 3.35 36.39 -7.08
CA CYS A 129 4.31 35.96 -8.07
C CYS A 129 4.05 34.51 -8.50
N VAL A 130 4.09 34.25 -9.82
CA VAL A 130 4.03 32.90 -10.38
C VAL A 130 5.36 32.60 -11.06
N ALA A 131 5.99 31.50 -10.67
CA ALA A 131 7.17 30.97 -11.35
C ALA A 131 6.97 29.49 -11.66
N VAL A 132 7.24 29.12 -12.91
CA VAL A 132 7.18 27.74 -13.39
C VAL A 132 8.49 27.47 -14.13
N GLY A 133 9.27 26.48 -13.70
CA GLY A 133 10.58 26.17 -14.29
C GLY A 133 11.40 25.15 -13.52
#